data_AF-A0A7S3WE40-F1
#
_entry.id   AF-A0A7S3WE40-F1
#
_cell.length_a   1.000
_cell.length_b   1.000
_cell.length_c   1.000
_cell.angle_alpha   90.00
_cell.angle_beta   90.00
_cell.angle_gamma   90.00
#
_symmetry.space_group_name_H-M   'P 1'
#
loop_
_entity.id
_entity.type
_entity.pdbx_description
1 polymer ?
#
loop_
_entity_poly.entity_id
_entity_poly.type
_entity_poly.pdbx_seq_one_letter_code
_entity_poly.pdbx_strand_id
1 'polypeptide(L)'
;ESMEGLARKIMRGKYNPIPAGYSRDLQNVVDRLLVVDPARRASIDDILSHPGVQQRMSSVPSPDSLNAPAIADGPVDLVGTIVVPHRFNDLHKNLPPSRYEAPAKSVEAPVPDVIK
;
A
#
# COMPACT_ATOMS: atom_id res chain seq x y z
N GLU A 1 11.20 -13.54 -10.11
CA GLU A 1 10.62 -13.34 -11.46
C GLU A 1 11.39 -12.21 -12.15
N SER A 2 11.59 -12.25 -13.47
CA SER A 2 12.21 -11.14 -14.20
C SER A 2 11.20 -10.01 -14.44
N MET A 3 11.66 -8.75 -14.49
CA MET A 3 10.82 -7.58 -14.81
C MET A 3 10.05 -7.75 -16.13
N GLU A 4 10.67 -8.42 -17.10
CA GLU A 4 10.05 -8.71 -18.38
C GLU A 4 8.87 -9.69 -18.25
N GLY A 5 8.98 -10.68 -17.36
CA GLY A 5 7.89 -11.61 -17.06
C GLY A 5 6.69 -10.89 -16.41
N LEU A 6 6.94 -9.94 -15.52
CA LEU A 6 5.90 -9.11 -14.90
C LEU A 6 5.22 -8.22 -15.94
N ALA A 7 5.98 -7.55 -16.80
CA ALA A 7 5.43 -6.71 -17.87
C ALA A 7 4.48 -7.51 -18.77
N ARG A 8 4.86 -8.73 -19.18
CA ARG A 8 3.99 -9.61 -19.96
C ARG A 8 2.70 -10.00 -19.21
N LYS A 9 2.76 -10.24 -17.90
CA LYS A 9 1.58 -10.54 -17.08
C LYS A 9 0.62 -9.35 -17.02
N ILE A 10 1.13 -8.14 -16.82
CA ILE A 10 0.35 -6.89 -16.81
C ILE A 10 -0.32 -6.68 -18.17
N MET A 11 0.42 -6.79 -19.27
CA MET A 11 -0.13 -6.65 -20.63
C MET A 11 -1.23 -7.66 -20.95
N ARG A 12 -1.13 -8.86 -20.38
CA ARG A 12 -2.15 -9.92 -20.55
C ARG A 12 -3.38 -9.70 -19.66
N GLY A 13 -3.30 -8.84 -18.65
CA GLY A 13 -4.40 -8.54 -17.73
C GLY A 13 -4.88 -9.72 -16.89
N LYS A 14 -4.08 -10.79 -16.76
CA LYS A 14 -4.45 -11.95 -15.94
C LYS A 14 -3.85 -11.80 -14.55
N TYR A 15 -4.72 -11.56 -13.59
CA TYR A 15 -4.45 -11.58 -12.16
C TYR A 15 -5.24 -12.72 -11.50
N ASN A 16 -4.77 -13.16 -10.33
CA ASN A 16 -5.53 -14.10 -9.53
C ASN A 16 -6.77 -13.39 -8.97
N PRO A 17 -7.94 -14.04 -8.95
CA PRO A 17 -9.14 -13.45 -8.37
C PRO A 17 -8.91 -13.10 -6.91
N ILE A 18 -9.59 -12.05 -6.46
CA ILE A 18 -9.55 -11.64 -5.05
C ILE A 18 -10.13 -12.77 -4.19
N PRO A 19 -9.53 -13.08 -3.02
CA PRO A 19 -10.03 -14.12 -2.12
C PRO A 19 -11.51 -13.91 -1.74
N ALA A 20 -12.24 -15.01 -1.56
CA ALA A 20 -13.67 -15.00 -1.23
C ALA A 20 -14.01 -14.37 0.14
N GLY A 21 -13.01 -14.10 0.99
CA GLY A 21 -13.21 -13.39 2.27
C GLY A 21 -13.52 -11.91 2.11
N TYR A 22 -13.34 -11.34 0.91
CA TYR A 22 -13.65 -9.94 0.64
C TYR A 22 -15.08 -9.75 0.12
N SER A 23 -15.63 -8.54 0.31
CA SER A 23 -16.95 -8.20 -0.19
C SER A 23 -17.01 -8.27 -1.72
N ARG A 24 -18.17 -8.69 -2.25
CA ARG A 24 -18.42 -8.72 -3.69
C ARG A 24 -18.30 -7.34 -4.32
N ASP A 25 -18.68 -6.29 -3.61
CA ASP A 25 -18.53 -4.90 -4.05
C ASP A 25 -17.07 -4.53 -4.28
N LEU A 26 -16.16 -4.95 -3.40
CA LEU A 26 -14.72 -4.70 -3.58
C LEU A 26 -14.20 -5.42 -4.82
N GLN A 27 -14.60 -6.67 -5.02
CA GLN A 27 -14.20 -7.45 -6.20
C GLN A 27 -14.64 -6.75 -7.48
N ASN A 28 -15.91 -6.33 -7.54
CA ASN A 28 -16.47 -5.60 -8.69
C ASN A 28 -15.73 -4.29 -8.97
N VAL A 29 -15.37 -3.53 -7.94
CA VAL A 29 -14.61 -2.27 -8.09
C VAL A 29 -13.22 -2.55 -8.65
N VAL A 30 -12.50 -3.54 -8.12
CA VAL A 30 -11.15 -3.88 -8.61
C VAL A 30 -11.18 -4.37 -10.06
N ASP A 31 -12.18 -5.18 -10.43
CA ASP A 31 -12.33 -5.67 -11.80
C ASP A 31 -12.56 -4.52 -12.80
N ARG A 32 -13.26 -3.46 -12.40
CA ARG A 32 -13.46 -2.24 -13.20
C ARG A 32 -12.19 -1.38 -13.34
N LEU A 33 -11.27 -1.48 -12.39
CA LEU A 33 -10.00 -0.74 -12.40
C LEU A 33 -8.92 -1.47 -13.20
N LEU A 34 -8.86 -2.80 -13.12
CA LEU A 34 -7.82 -3.63 -13.74
C LEU A 34 -8.16 -4.06 -15.19
N VAL A 35 -8.86 -3.20 -15.92
CA VAL A 35 -9.16 -3.39 -17.34
C VAL A 35 -7.95 -2.99 -18.19
N VAL A 36 -7.53 -3.89 -19.09
CA VAL A 36 -6.37 -3.70 -19.99
C VAL A 36 -6.62 -2.54 -20.96
N ASP A 37 -7.81 -2.53 -21.56
CA ASP A 37 -8.23 -1.46 -22.47
C ASP A 37 -8.57 -0.20 -21.66
N PRO A 38 -7.83 0.92 -21.83
CA PRO A 38 -8.06 2.14 -21.08
C PRO A 38 -9.42 2.78 -21.39
N ALA A 39 -9.96 2.62 -22.61
CA ALA A 39 -11.25 3.20 -22.98
C ALA A 39 -12.43 2.50 -22.29
N ARG A 40 -12.24 1.24 -21.86
CA ARG A 40 -13.23 0.45 -21.13
C ARG A 40 -13.06 0.49 -19.62
N ARG A 41 -11.97 1.09 -19.14
CA ARG A 41 -11.70 1.26 -17.72
C ARG A 41 -12.68 2.30 -17.17
N ALA A 42 -13.29 1.99 -16.02
CA ALA A 42 -14.22 2.91 -15.40
C ALA A 42 -13.55 4.24 -15.04
N SER A 43 -14.27 5.34 -15.23
CA SER A 43 -13.82 6.66 -14.77
C SER A 43 -13.88 6.75 -13.25
N ILE A 44 -13.24 7.76 -12.67
CA ILE A 44 -13.30 7.99 -11.22
C ILE A 44 -14.75 8.26 -10.79
N ASP A 45 -15.50 9.03 -11.57
CA ASP A 45 -16.91 9.33 -11.30
C ASP A 45 -17.77 8.06 -11.28
N ASP A 46 -17.53 7.14 -12.22
CA ASP A 46 -18.21 5.83 -12.25
C ASP A 46 -17.91 5.00 -10.99
N ILE A 47 -16.68 5.03 -10.50
CA ILE A 47 -16.27 4.30 -9.30
C ILE A 47 -16.90 4.93 -8.05
N LEU A 48 -16.91 6.26 -7.95
CA LEU A 48 -17.54 6.98 -6.83
C LEU A 48 -19.06 6.85 -6.84
N SER A 49 -19.66 6.60 -8.00
CA SER A 49 -21.10 6.30 -8.13
C SER A 49 -21.47 4.89 -7.65
N HIS A 50 -20.50 4.00 -7.41
CA HIS A 50 -20.78 2.61 -7.05
C HIS A 50 -21.42 2.52 -5.65
N PRO A 51 -22.53 1.77 -5.48
CA PRO A 51 -23.30 1.75 -4.22
C PRO A 51 -22.46 1.31 -3.02
N GLY A 52 -21.60 0.29 -3.19
CA GLY A 52 -20.69 -0.16 -2.14
C GLY A 52 -19.62 0.87 -1.73
N VAL A 53 -19.27 1.81 -2.62
CA VAL A 53 -18.34 2.90 -2.33
C VAL A 53 -19.08 4.02 -1.59
N GLN A 54 -20.25 4.43 -2.09
CA GLN A 54 -21.07 5.47 -1.46
C GLN A 54 -21.46 5.13 -0.02
N GLN A 55 -21.83 3.87 0.26
CA GLN A 55 -22.16 3.41 1.61
C GLN A 55 -20.99 3.50 2.60
N ARG A 56 -19.75 3.56 2.12
CA ARG A 56 -18.53 3.62 2.93
C ARG A 56 -17.86 4.98 2.91
N MET A 57 -18.40 5.96 2.17
CA MET A 57 -17.82 7.31 2.10
C MET A 57 -17.73 7.97 3.49
N SER A 58 -18.69 7.72 4.38
CA SER A 58 -18.67 8.25 5.75
C SER A 58 -17.54 7.70 6.62
N SER A 59 -16.91 6.58 6.23
CA SER A 59 -15.77 5.99 6.93
C SER A 59 -14.43 6.58 6.49
N VAL A 60 -14.42 7.37 5.41
CA VAL A 60 -13.21 8.05 4.95
C VAL A 60 -12.99 9.25 5.89
N PRO A 61 -11.85 9.31 6.61
CA PRO A 61 -11.54 10.48 7.43
C PRO A 61 -11.52 11.72 6.54
N SER A 62 -12.10 12.81 7.03
CA SER A 62 -12.03 14.09 6.32
C SER A 62 -10.56 14.44 6.04
N PRO A 63 -10.23 15.07 4.91
CA PRO A 63 -8.86 15.43 4.57
C PRO A 63 -8.19 16.26 5.69
N ASP A 64 -8.99 17.02 6.44
CA ASP A 64 -8.54 17.83 7.60
C ASP A 64 -8.19 16.99 8.85
N SER A 65 -8.69 15.76 8.94
CA SER A 65 -8.46 14.85 10.08
C SER A 65 -7.19 14.01 9.93
N LEU A 66 -6.60 13.99 8.73
CA LEU A 66 -5.24 13.50 8.57
C LEU A 66 -4.33 14.56 9.17
N ASN A 67 -3.62 14.21 10.23
CA ASN A 67 -2.57 15.03 10.84
C ASN A 67 -1.35 15.14 9.90
N ALA A 68 -1.60 15.45 8.63
CA ALA A 68 -0.63 15.99 7.70
C ALA A 68 -0.59 17.50 7.99
N PRO A 69 0.59 18.11 8.09
CA PRO A 69 0.65 19.57 8.06
C PRO A 69 -0.07 20.00 6.79
N ALA A 70 -1.09 20.86 6.93
CA ALA A 70 -1.78 21.46 5.82
C ALA A 70 -0.72 21.92 4.82
N ILE A 71 -0.71 21.33 3.63
CA ILE A 71 0.04 21.89 2.51
C ILE A 71 -0.70 23.18 2.21
N ALA A 72 -0.29 24.25 2.90
CA ALA A 72 -0.61 25.60 2.48
C ALA A 72 -0.20 25.70 1.00
N ASP A 73 -0.98 26.45 0.23
CA ASP A 73 -0.89 26.66 -1.23
C ASP A 73 0.42 27.33 -1.70
N GLY A 74 1.50 27.19 -0.94
CA GLY A 74 2.85 27.63 -1.24
C GLY A 74 3.74 26.47 -1.69
N PRO A 75 4.92 26.78 -2.26
CA PRO A 75 5.88 25.77 -2.68
C PRO A 75 6.33 24.95 -1.46
N VAL A 76 5.88 23.70 -1.38
CA VAL A 76 6.43 22.72 -0.45
C VAL A 76 7.87 22.44 -0.88
N ASP A 77 8.83 22.88 -0.07
CA ASP A 77 10.24 22.58 -0.24
C ASP A 77 10.48 21.09 0.06
N LEU A 78 10.30 20.26 -0.97
CA LEU A 78 10.49 18.80 -0.93
C LEU A 78 11.92 18.41 -0.53
N VAL A 79 12.88 19.33 -0.62
CA VAL A 79 14.30 19.10 -0.31
C VAL A 79 14.58 19.20 1.21
N GLY A 80 13.68 19.80 1.99
CA GLY A 80 13.84 19.98 3.43
C GLY A 80 13.58 18.72 4.28
N THR A 81 13.00 17.66 3.71
CA THR A 81 12.34 16.61 4.53
C THR A 81 13.17 15.37 4.85
N ILE A 82 14.44 15.28 4.46
CA ILE A 82 15.36 14.29 5.02
C ILE A 82 16.75 14.91 5.13
N VAL A 83 17.01 15.60 6.25
CA VAL A 83 18.38 16.02 6.58
C VAL A 83 19.17 14.76 6.97
N VAL A 84 19.87 14.18 6.01
CA VAL A 84 20.78 13.07 6.25
C VAL A 84 22.01 13.63 6.98
N PRO A 85 22.32 13.17 8.21
CA PRO A 85 23.49 13.63 8.91
C PRO A 85 24.75 13.26 8.14
N HIS A 86 25.78 14.12 8.23
CA HIS A 86 27.07 13.92 7.55
C HIS A 86 27.75 12.59 7.92
N ARG A 87 27.39 12.00 9.08
CA ARG A 87 27.76 10.64 9.47
C ARG A 87 26.52 9.75 9.46
N PHE A 88 26.57 8.69 8.65
CA PHE A 88 25.46 7.75 8.50
C PHE A 88 25.05 7.06 9.81
N ASN A 89 25.99 6.91 10.75
CA ASN A 89 25.73 6.35 12.08
C ASN A 89 24.77 7.19 12.93
N ASP A 90 24.61 8.48 12.64
CA ASP A 90 23.71 9.37 13.38
C ASP A 90 22.27 9.37 12.84
N LEU A 91 22.02 8.65 11.74
CA LEU A 91 20.72 8.60 11.08
C LEU A 91 19.64 8.02 11.99
N HIS A 92 19.95 6.99 12.78
CA HIS A 92 19.00 6.36 13.70
C HIS A 92 18.46 7.30 14.79
N LYS A 93 19.18 8.39 15.10
CA LYS A 93 18.77 9.37 16.12
C LYS A 93 17.76 10.39 15.59
N ASN A 94 17.82 10.68 14.30
CA ASN A 94 16.99 11.70 13.65
C ASN A 94 15.81 11.10 12.86
N LEU A 95 15.77 9.77 12.69
CA LEU A 95 14.64 9.11 12.05
C LEU A 95 13.48 8.89 13.03
N PRO A 96 12.22 9.02 12.57
CA PRO A 96 11.06 8.62 13.35
C PRO A 96 11.15 7.15 13.79
N PRO A 97 10.55 6.78 14.93
CA PRO A 97 10.48 5.38 15.35
C PRO A 97 9.76 4.53 14.30
N SER A 98 10.23 3.29 14.12
CA SER A 98 9.61 2.35 13.18
C SER A 98 8.16 2.09 13.57
N ARG A 99 7.26 2.16 12.59
CA ARG A 99 5.81 1.91 12.77
C ARG A 99 5.38 0.47 12.46
N TYR A 100 6.33 -0.39 12.10
CA TYR A 100 6.08 -1.80 11.81
C TYR A 100 6.22 -2.66 13.06
N GLU A 101 5.50 -3.78 13.10
CA GLU A 101 5.65 -4.78 14.14
C GLU A 101 7.05 -5.43 14.05
N ALA A 102 7.76 -5.48 15.17
CA ALA A 102 9.05 -6.15 15.22
C ALA A 102 8.85 -7.66 14.93
N PRO A 103 9.66 -8.28 14.05
CA PRO A 103 9.57 -9.71 13.85
C PRO A 103 9.84 -10.43 15.17
N ALA A 104 8.94 -11.33 15.55
CA ALA A 104 9.08 -12.15 16.76
C ALA A 104 10.48 -12.78 16.77
N LYS A 105 11.21 -12.61 17.87
CA LYS A 105 12.51 -13.27 18.10
C LYS A 105 12.36 -14.74 17.71
N SER A 106 13.18 -15.18 16.75
CA SER A 106 13.32 -16.58 16.39
C SER A 106 13.62 -17.38 17.66
N VAL A 107 12.64 -18.16 18.12
CA VAL A 107 12.82 -19.14 19.18
C VAL A 107 13.73 -20.22 18.61
N GLU A 108 14.96 -20.27 19.10
CA GLU A 108 15.93 -21.32 18.82
C GLU A 108 15.36 -22.65 19.33
N ALA A 109 15.09 -23.58 18.43
CA ALA A 109 14.54 -24.88 18.76
C ALA A 109 15.63 -25.72 19.48
N PRO A 110 15.30 -26.43 20.58
CA PRO A 110 16.26 -27.29 21.26
C PRO A 110 16.64 -28.46 20.35
N VAL A 111 17.95 -28.61 20.12
CA VAL A 111 18.58 -29.73 19.41
C VAL A 111 18.33 -31.02 20.22
N PRO A 112 17.74 -32.08 19.66
CA PRO A 112 17.61 -33.34 20.38
C PRO A 112 18.97 -34.05 20.48
N ASP A 113 19.36 -34.40 21.72
CA ASP A 113 20.52 -35.24 22.03
C ASP A 113 20.41 -36.60 21.33
N VAL A 114 21.41 -36.92 20.51
CA VAL A 114 21.58 -38.26 19.93
C VAL A 114 22.04 -39.20 21.05
N ILE A 115 21.20 -40.16 21.42
CA ILE A 115 21.54 -41.23 22.35
C ILE A 115 22.27 -42.35 21.57
N LYS A 116 23.57 -42.49 21.89
CA LYS A 116 24.50 -43.62 21.75
C LYS A 116 24.76 -44.23 20.37
#